data_AF-A0A5N5DYP7-F1
#
_entry.id   AF-A0A5N5DYP7-F1
#
_cell.length_a   1.000
_cell.length_b   1.000
_cell.length_c   1.000
_cell.angle_alpha   90.00
_cell.angle_beta   90.00
_cell.angle_gamma   90.00
#
_symmetry.space_group_name_H-M   'P 1'
#
loop_
_entity.id
_entity.type
_entity.pdbx_description
1 polymer ?
#
loop_
_entity_poly.entity_id
_entity_poly.type
_entity_poly.pdbx_seq_one_letter_code
_entity_poly.pdbx_strand_id
1 'polypeptide(L)'
;MTENSEPTTGADSSSASPSPAAPKPGAPKPGGPRPGAPRPGAPRPGPAASHAVTAAPASDPSKFGRVEEDGTAWVKTADGERQIGSWQAGDATEGLAHFGRRYDDLATEVSLLEARLTSGAGDAKKTKAAAIALSESLSTAAVIGDLDALARRLDVIVAGSDEAAAHAKEEKEQSRAASTARKEALAVEAEQIGSESTQWKTAGDRLREILDEWKTIRGIDRKVDDALWKRYSKARESFNRRRGAHFAELDRDRASARSTKEELVERAEKLSTSTEWGQTAGEFRDLLSEWKAAGRAPREADDNLWKRFKGAQDVFFAARNAAASERDAEFEQNA
;
A
#
# COMPACT_ATOMS: atom_id res chain seq x y z
N MET A 1 28.30 12.72 -60.10
CA MET A 1 29.57 13.09 -60.76
C MET A 1 30.49 13.63 -59.68
N THR A 2 31.59 12.89 -59.44
CA THR A 2 32.97 13.41 -59.35
C THR A 2 33.12 14.93 -59.45
N GLU A 3 34.00 15.64 -58.74
CA GLU A 3 35.32 15.24 -58.24
C GLU A 3 35.83 16.31 -57.25
N ASN A 4 36.52 15.81 -56.24
CA ASN A 4 37.58 16.35 -55.39
C ASN A 4 38.42 17.54 -55.96
N SER A 5 38.81 18.52 -55.12
CA SER A 5 40.22 18.89 -54.83
C SER A 5 40.37 20.20 -54.01
N GLU A 6 41.11 20.09 -52.90
CA GLU A 6 41.78 21.14 -52.08
C GLU A 6 42.98 21.79 -52.84
N PRO A 7 43.91 22.63 -52.30
CA PRO A 7 44.20 23.04 -50.89
C PRO A 7 44.69 24.51 -50.67
N THR A 8 45.03 24.90 -49.42
CA THR A 8 46.27 25.63 -49.04
C THR A 8 46.33 26.08 -47.56
N THR A 9 47.28 25.45 -46.84
CA THR A 9 48.22 25.88 -45.77
C THR A 9 47.85 26.84 -44.63
N GLY A 10 48.22 26.43 -43.39
CA GLY A 10 49.23 27.16 -42.62
C GLY A 10 49.04 27.34 -41.10
N ALA A 11 49.84 26.60 -40.32
CA ALA A 11 50.39 26.90 -38.97
C ALA A 11 49.42 27.02 -37.77
N ASP A 12 49.75 26.71 -36.51
CA ASP A 12 50.76 25.93 -35.79
C ASP A 12 50.30 25.98 -34.32
N SER A 13 50.46 24.89 -33.55
CA SER A 13 50.72 24.86 -32.09
C SER A 13 50.26 23.56 -31.45
N SER A 14 51.28 22.82 -31.03
CA SER A 14 51.31 21.54 -30.33
C SER A 14 50.99 21.69 -28.83
N SER A 15 50.29 20.71 -28.22
CA SER A 15 50.61 20.21 -26.87
C SER A 15 49.87 18.92 -26.49
N ALA A 16 50.63 17.83 -26.56
CA ALA A 16 50.76 16.70 -25.64
C ALA A 16 49.52 16.09 -24.92
N SER A 17 49.24 14.82 -25.26
CA SER A 17 48.69 13.80 -24.35
C SER A 17 49.76 13.28 -23.38
N PRO A 18 49.38 12.62 -22.26
CA PRO A 18 49.54 11.16 -22.24
C PRO A 18 48.49 10.38 -21.41
N SER A 19 48.41 9.08 -21.69
CA SER A 19 47.73 8.01 -20.92
C SER A 19 48.67 6.77 -20.95
N PRO A 20 48.48 5.68 -20.18
CA PRO A 20 47.95 5.46 -18.83
C PRO A 20 48.97 4.71 -17.92
N ALA A 21 48.72 4.60 -16.61
CA ALA A 21 49.48 3.71 -15.71
C ALA A 21 48.56 2.94 -14.75
N ALA A 22 48.85 1.64 -14.59
CA ALA A 22 48.16 0.66 -13.75
C ALA A 22 48.93 0.42 -12.41
N PRO A 23 48.51 -0.46 -11.48
CA PRO A 23 48.10 -0.08 -10.12
C PRO A 23 48.97 -0.67 -8.98
N LYS A 24 48.95 -0.06 -7.78
CA LYS A 24 49.39 -0.64 -6.48
C LYS A 24 48.75 0.15 -5.30
N PRO A 25 48.88 -0.27 -4.03
CA PRO A 25 48.35 -1.49 -3.38
C PRO A 25 47.44 -1.14 -2.18
N GLY A 26 46.72 -2.14 -1.67
CA GLY A 26 45.61 -1.99 -0.73
C GLY A 26 45.91 -1.41 0.67
N ALA A 27 44.86 -0.82 1.24
CA ALA A 27 44.70 -0.49 2.65
C ALA A 27 43.37 -1.08 3.17
N PRO A 28 43.28 -1.42 4.47
CA PRO A 28 42.44 -2.51 4.98
C PRO A 28 40.98 -2.10 5.20
N LYS A 29 40.07 -3.07 5.01
CA LYS A 29 38.65 -2.96 5.37
C LYS A 29 38.49 -2.82 6.89
N PRO A 30 37.59 -1.95 7.39
CA PRO A 30 37.18 -1.93 8.79
C PRO A 30 36.50 -3.27 9.14
N GLY A 31 36.92 -3.84 10.27
CA GLY A 31 36.62 -5.18 10.72
C GLY A 31 35.13 -5.52 10.85
N GLY A 32 34.81 -6.77 10.52
CA GLY A 32 33.54 -7.40 10.82
C GLY A 32 33.29 -7.51 12.32
N PRO A 33 32.02 -7.66 12.74
CA PRO A 33 31.65 -7.73 14.14
C PRO A 33 32.27 -8.96 14.82
N ARG A 34 32.92 -8.73 15.97
CA ARG A 34 33.41 -9.78 16.88
C ARG A 34 32.26 -10.69 17.35
N PRO A 35 32.50 -12.01 17.53
CA PRO A 35 31.51 -12.91 18.13
C PRO A 35 31.20 -12.50 19.58
N GLY A 36 29.94 -12.17 19.83
CA GLY A 36 29.43 -11.91 21.17
C GLY A 36 29.32 -13.20 21.99
N ALA A 37 29.54 -13.07 23.30
CA ALA A 37 29.32 -14.10 24.31
C ALA A 37 27.89 -14.68 24.23
N PRO A 38 27.68 -15.96 24.62
CA PRO A 38 26.40 -16.64 24.44
C PRO A 38 25.32 -16.03 25.34
N ARG A 39 24.21 -15.61 24.73
CA ARG A 39 22.98 -15.23 25.43
C ARG A 39 22.31 -16.50 26.00
N PRO A 40 21.85 -16.52 27.27
CA PRO A 40 20.97 -17.56 27.75
C PRO A 40 19.56 -17.33 27.20
N GLY A 41 18.97 -18.35 26.59
CA GLY A 41 17.53 -18.37 26.26
C GLY A 41 17.20 -18.26 24.78
N ALA A 42 17.56 -19.27 24.00
CA ALA A 42 16.75 -19.65 22.83
C ALA A 42 15.71 -20.68 23.31
N PRO A 43 14.43 -20.59 22.87
CA PRO A 43 13.47 -21.64 23.15
C PRO A 43 13.97 -22.92 22.49
N ARG A 44 14.06 -24.00 23.29
CA ARG A 44 14.29 -25.35 22.76
C ARG A 44 13.30 -25.61 21.62
N PRO A 45 13.70 -26.23 20.50
CA PRO A 45 12.74 -26.86 19.62
C PRO A 45 11.89 -27.77 20.51
N GLY A 46 10.59 -27.50 20.61
CA GLY A 46 9.67 -28.46 21.18
C GLY A 46 9.84 -29.79 20.42
N PRO A 47 9.61 -30.94 21.07
CA PRO A 47 9.66 -32.21 20.37
C PRO A 47 8.78 -32.06 19.13
N ALA A 48 9.35 -32.32 17.95
CA ALA A 48 8.58 -32.40 16.72
C ALA A 48 7.37 -33.28 17.05
N ALA A 49 6.16 -32.72 16.92
CA ALA A 49 4.96 -33.50 17.13
C ALA A 49 5.08 -34.71 16.21
N SER A 50 5.30 -35.88 16.82
CA SER A 50 5.22 -37.13 16.11
C SER A 50 3.80 -37.19 15.61
N HIS A 51 3.58 -36.87 14.33
CA HIS A 51 2.36 -37.26 13.66
C HIS A 51 2.39 -38.78 13.72
N ALA A 52 1.72 -39.33 14.73
CA ALA A 52 1.38 -40.74 14.76
C ALA A 52 0.53 -40.95 13.51
N VAL A 53 1.17 -41.40 12.43
CA VAL A 53 0.49 -42.10 11.36
C VAL A 53 -0.16 -43.28 12.05
N THR A 54 -1.45 -43.13 12.36
CA THR A 54 -2.29 -44.27 12.75
C THR A 54 -2.14 -45.27 11.63
N ALA A 55 -1.37 -46.34 11.89
CA ALA A 55 -1.24 -47.44 10.96
C ALA A 55 -2.66 -47.96 10.69
N ALA A 56 -3.06 -47.94 9.42
CA ALA A 56 -4.28 -48.61 9.01
C ALA A 56 -4.21 -50.07 9.49
N PRO A 57 -5.31 -50.66 9.97
CA PRO A 57 -5.29 -52.07 10.38
C PRO A 57 -4.78 -52.90 9.20
N ALA A 58 -3.73 -53.70 9.45
CA ALA A 58 -3.13 -54.55 8.43
C ALA A 58 -4.23 -55.42 7.81
N SER A 59 -4.42 -55.26 6.50
CA SER A 59 -5.39 -56.06 5.77
C SER A 59 -4.89 -57.50 5.75
N ASP A 60 -5.78 -58.47 5.91
CA ASP A 60 -5.44 -59.88 5.75
C ASP A 60 -5.42 -60.20 4.24
N PRO A 61 -4.24 -60.31 3.59
CA PRO A 61 -4.16 -60.47 2.14
C PRO A 61 -4.74 -61.80 1.67
N SER A 62 -4.83 -62.82 2.55
CA SER A 62 -5.37 -64.14 2.22
C SER A 62 -6.85 -64.13 1.85
N LYS A 63 -7.60 -63.09 2.28
CA LYS A 63 -9.02 -62.91 1.95
C LYS A 63 -9.24 -62.34 0.55
N PHE A 64 -8.22 -61.68 0.01
CA PHE A 64 -8.32 -60.88 -1.22
C PHE A 64 -7.43 -61.40 -2.33
N GLY A 65 -6.75 -62.53 -2.16
CA GLY A 65 -5.92 -63.11 -3.19
C GLY A 65 -5.15 -64.33 -2.70
N ARG A 66 -4.43 -64.93 -3.64
CA ARG A 66 -3.63 -66.15 -3.41
C ARG A 66 -2.39 -66.13 -4.27
N VAL A 67 -1.33 -66.78 -3.77
CA VAL A 67 -0.13 -67.09 -4.54
C VAL A 67 -0.12 -68.61 -4.72
N GLU A 68 -0.09 -69.06 -5.96
CA GLU A 68 -0.01 -70.47 -6.32
C GLU A 68 1.40 -71.03 -6.08
N GLU A 69 1.52 -72.36 -6.02
CA GLU A 69 2.78 -73.06 -5.75
C GLU A 69 3.81 -72.87 -6.89
N ASP A 70 3.35 -72.55 -8.10
CA ASP A 70 4.18 -72.13 -9.23
C ASP A 70 4.69 -70.67 -9.11
N GLY A 71 4.26 -69.97 -8.06
CA GLY A 71 4.59 -68.59 -7.77
C GLY A 71 3.61 -67.58 -8.39
N THR A 72 2.57 -67.98 -9.10
CA THR A 72 1.63 -67.05 -9.75
C THR A 72 0.73 -66.37 -8.71
N ALA A 73 0.72 -65.04 -8.69
CA ALA A 73 -0.06 -64.24 -7.76
C ALA A 73 -1.36 -63.72 -8.40
N TRP A 74 -2.48 -63.94 -7.70
CA TRP A 74 -3.83 -63.54 -8.11
C TRP A 74 -4.47 -62.67 -7.04
N VAL A 75 -5.16 -61.60 -7.45
CA VAL A 75 -6.02 -60.78 -6.59
C VAL A 75 -7.48 -61.02 -6.94
N LYS A 76 -8.36 -61.00 -5.94
CA LYS A 76 -9.81 -61.13 -6.06
C LYS A 76 -10.46 -59.77 -5.80
N THR A 77 -11.15 -59.25 -6.80
CA THR A 77 -11.97 -58.02 -6.71
C THR A 77 -13.43 -58.35 -7.01
N ALA A 78 -14.32 -57.37 -6.89
CA ALA A 78 -15.73 -57.51 -7.26
C ALA A 78 -15.93 -57.94 -8.73
N ASP A 79 -15.00 -57.58 -9.62
CA ASP A 79 -15.04 -57.91 -11.05
C ASP A 79 -14.46 -59.30 -11.39
N GLY A 80 -13.90 -60.01 -10.41
CA GLY A 80 -13.35 -61.37 -10.56
C GLY A 80 -11.91 -61.52 -10.08
N GLU A 81 -11.27 -62.62 -10.49
CA GLU A 81 -9.85 -62.87 -10.19
C GLU A 81 -8.95 -62.31 -11.31
N ARG A 82 -7.88 -61.61 -10.92
CA ARG A 82 -6.91 -60.99 -11.83
C ARG A 82 -5.50 -61.43 -11.45
N GLN A 83 -4.74 -61.89 -12.46
CA GLN A 83 -3.31 -62.18 -12.29
C GLN A 83 -2.55 -60.86 -12.15
N ILE A 84 -1.76 -60.72 -11.09
CA ILE A 84 -1.04 -59.49 -10.75
C ILE A 84 0.48 -59.61 -10.90
N GLY A 85 1.01 -60.83 -11.00
CA GLY A 85 2.43 -61.08 -11.19
C GLY A 85 2.84 -62.48 -10.76
N SER A 86 4.15 -62.69 -10.60
CA SER A 86 4.72 -63.92 -10.07
C SER A 86 5.77 -63.64 -8.98
N TRP A 87 5.84 -64.53 -8.00
CA TRP A 87 6.80 -64.55 -6.91
C TRP A 87 7.72 -65.76 -7.08
N GLN A 88 9.03 -65.56 -7.08
CA GLN A 88 10.03 -66.62 -7.28
C GLN A 88 11.13 -66.62 -6.20
N ALA A 89 10.99 -65.74 -5.20
CA ALA A 89 12.06 -65.44 -4.23
C ALA A 89 11.81 -66.06 -2.85
N GLY A 90 10.92 -67.05 -2.74
CA GLY A 90 10.54 -67.67 -1.47
C GLY A 90 9.29 -68.53 -1.60
N ASP A 91 8.67 -68.87 -0.47
CA ASP A 91 7.42 -69.64 -0.45
C ASP A 91 6.18 -68.77 -0.79
N ALA A 92 5.03 -69.41 -1.02
CA ALA A 92 3.78 -68.74 -1.38
C ALA A 92 3.26 -67.79 -0.27
N THR A 93 3.57 -68.08 0.99
CA THR A 93 3.15 -67.26 2.15
C THR A 93 3.96 -65.96 2.20
N GLU A 94 5.26 -66.05 1.95
CA GLU A 94 6.15 -64.89 1.82
C GLU A 94 5.75 -63.99 0.62
N GLY A 95 5.38 -64.61 -0.51
CA GLY A 95 4.85 -63.90 -1.68
C GLY A 95 3.56 -63.14 -1.36
N LEU A 96 2.60 -63.80 -0.68
CA LEU A 96 1.35 -63.16 -0.25
C LEU A 96 1.61 -61.97 0.67
N ALA A 97 2.54 -62.11 1.63
CA ALA A 97 2.93 -61.02 2.52
C ALA A 97 3.61 -59.87 1.76
N HIS A 98 4.41 -60.14 0.73
CA HIS A 98 5.04 -59.12 -0.10
C HIS A 98 3.99 -58.26 -0.83
N PHE A 99 3.03 -58.89 -1.52
CA PHE A 99 1.97 -58.17 -2.22
C PHE A 99 0.99 -57.47 -1.26
N GLY A 100 0.79 -58.00 -0.05
CA GLY A 100 0.03 -57.37 1.03
C GLY A 100 0.69 -56.09 1.55
N ARG A 101 2.01 -56.09 1.78
CA ARG A 101 2.73 -54.86 2.20
C ARG A 101 2.61 -53.73 1.17
N ARG A 102 2.67 -54.07 -0.12
CA ARG A 102 2.46 -53.07 -1.18
C ARG A 102 1.04 -52.52 -1.21
N TYR A 103 0.04 -53.31 -0.82
CA TYR A 103 -1.31 -52.81 -0.59
C TYR A 103 -1.34 -51.87 0.62
N ASP A 104 -0.68 -52.22 1.73
CA ASP A 104 -0.60 -51.36 2.92
C ASP A 104 0.06 -50.00 2.62
N ASP A 105 1.06 -49.97 1.73
CA ASP A 105 1.67 -48.72 1.24
C ASP A 105 0.63 -47.84 0.52
N LEU A 106 -0.14 -48.42 -0.42
CA LEU A 106 -1.22 -47.70 -1.11
C LEU A 106 -2.31 -47.23 -0.13
N ALA A 107 -2.71 -48.07 0.81
CA ALA A 107 -3.68 -47.72 1.84
C ALA A 107 -3.18 -46.57 2.74
N THR A 108 -1.87 -46.52 2.99
CA THR A 108 -1.23 -45.42 3.70
C THR A 108 -1.29 -44.12 2.89
N GLU A 109 -0.98 -44.16 1.59
CA GLU A 109 -1.12 -42.99 0.71
C GLU A 109 -2.55 -42.44 0.67
N VAL A 110 -3.56 -43.31 0.54
CA VAL A 110 -4.98 -42.92 0.60
C VAL A 110 -5.29 -42.26 1.95
N SER A 111 -4.83 -42.84 3.05
CA SER A 111 -5.04 -42.28 4.39
C SER A 111 -4.38 -40.91 4.56
N LEU A 112 -3.21 -40.67 3.93
CA LEU A 112 -2.57 -39.37 3.90
C LEU A 112 -3.38 -38.33 3.10
N LEU A 113 -4.00 -38.74 1.99
CA LEU A 113 -4.89 -37.87 1.21
C LEU A 113 -6.17 -37.52 1.99
N GLU A 114 -6.77 -38.46 2.71
CA GLU A 114 -7.91 -38.21 3.61
C GLU A 114 -7.55 -37.24 4.74
N ALA A 115 -6.40 -37.45 5.40
CA ALA A 115 -5.91 -36.56 6.44
C ALA A 115 -5.64 -35.15 5.91
N ARG A 116 -5.10 -35.05 4.69
CA ARG A 116 -4.88 -33.78 4.00
C ARG A 116 -6.18 -33.04 3.73
N LEU A 117 -7.20 -33.74 3.22
CA LEU A 117 -8.51 -33.17 2.96
C LEU A 117 -9.20 -32.72 4.27
N THR A 118 -9.18 -33.57 5.29
CA THR A 118 -9.80 -33.29 6.59
C THR A 118 -9.16 -32.10 7.31
N SER A 119 -7.82 -32.00 7.27
CA SER A 119 -7.11 -30.89 7.88
C SER A 119 -7.19 -29.58 7.09
N GLY A 120 -7.68 -29.62 5.83
CA GLY A 120 -7.60 -28.49 4.91
C GLY A 120 -6.17 -28.08 4.55
N ALA A 121 -5.17 -28.90 4.89
CA ALA A 121 -3.77 -28.58 4.67
C ALA A 121 -3.41 -28.76 3.19
N GLY A 122 -3.22 -27.66 2.46
CA GLY A 122 -2.76 -27.68 1.07
C GLY A 122 -3.87 -27.39 0.06
N ASP A 123 -3.64 -27.77 -1.19
CA ASP A 123 -4.51 -27.43 -2.31
C ASP A 123 -5.48 -28.59 -2.61
N ALA A 124 -6.78 -28.36 -2.42
CA ALA A 124 -7.82 -29.35 -2.64
C ALA A 124 -7.82 -29.92 -4.08
N LYS A 125 -7.46 -29.12 -5.09
CA LYS A 125 -7.37 -29.60 -6.48
C LYS A 125 -6.20 -30.56 -6.66
N LYS A 126 -5.09 -30.33 -5.95
CA LYS A 126 -3.95 -31.27 -5.96
C LYS A 126 -4.29 -32.57 -5.24
N THR A 127 -5.02 -32.51 -4.13
CA THR A 127 -5.51 -33.70 -3.42
C THR A 127 -6.44 -34.51 -4.33
N LYS A 128 -7.38 -33.86 -5.03
CA LYS A 128 -8.22 -34.49 -6.04
C LYS A 128 -7.42 -35.17 -7.15
N ALA A 129 -6.46 -34.46 -7.75
CA ALA A 129 -5.64 -35.00 -8.84
C ALA A 129 -4.83 -36.24 -8.39
N ALA A 130 -4.30 -36.23 -7.16
CA ALA A 130 -3.61 -37.38 -6.60
C ALA A 130 -4.57 -38.56 -6.35
N ALA A 131 -5.78 -38.31 -5.85
CA ALA A 131 -6.78 -39.36 -5.64
C ALA A 131 -7.23 -40.01 -6.96
N ILE A 132 -7.43 -39.21 -8.01
CA ILE A 132 -7.75 -39.71 -9.36
C ILE A 132 -6.61 -40.56 -9.90
N ALA A 133 -5.36 -40.08 -9.82
CA ALA A 133 -4.20 -40.83 -10.30
C ALA A 133 -4.01 -42.16 -9.55
N LEU A 134 -4.22 -42.17 -8.23
CA LEU A 134 -4.21 -43.41 -7.45
C LEU A 134 -5.33 -44.35 -7.92
N SER A 135 -6.55 -43.84 -8.13
CA SER A 135 -7.70 -44.63 -8.58
C SER A 135 -7.45 -45.28 -9.95
N GLU A 136 -6.86 -44.54 -10.89
CA GLU A 136 -6.48 -45.07 -12.20
C GLU A 136 -5.41 -46.17 -12.08
N SER A 137 -4.45 -46.00 -11.16
CA SER A 137 -3.38 -46.96 -10.93
C SER A 137 -3.85 -48.27 -10.28
N LEU A 138 -4.95 -48.27 -9.50
CA LEU A 138 -5.47 -49.49 -8.84
C LEU A 138 -5.80 -50.60 -9.85
N SER A 139 -6.30 -50.22 -11.03
CA SER A 139 -6.68 -51.14 -12.12
C SER A 139 -5.52 -51.96 -12.70
N THR A 140 -4.27 -51.56 -12.44
CA THR A 140 -3.04 -52.23 -12.91
C THR A 140 -2.06 -52.53 -11.78
N ALA A 141 -2.39 -52.16 -10.54
CA ALA A 141 -1.54 -52.34 -9.38
C ALA A 141 -1.31 -53.82 -9.07
N ALA A 142 -0.03 -54.19 -8.91
CA ALA A 142 0.39 -55.52 -8.50
C ALA A 142 0.42 -55.66 -6.98
N VAL A 143 -0.77 -55.77 -6.37
CA VAL A 143 -0.97 -55.84 -4.91
C VAL A 143 -2.12 -56.79 -4.55
N ILE A 144 -2.13 -57.32 -3.32
CA ILE A 144 -3.21 -58.18 -2.80
C ILE A 144 -3.83 -57.53 -1.57
N GLY A 145 -5.10 -57.13 -1.66
CA GLY A 145 -5.87 -56.49 -0.59
C GLY A 145 -7.24 -56.01 -1.08
N ASP A 146 -7.99 -55.31 -0.23
CA ASP A 146 -9.34 -54.79 -0.55
C ASP A 146 -9.27 -53.57 -1.48
N LEU A 147 -9.01 -53.81 -2.76
CA LEU A 147 -8.93 -52.77 -3.80
C LEU A 147 -10.26 -52.02 -3.97
N ASP A 148 -11.39 -52.71 -3.78
CA ASP A 148 -12.72 -52.10 -3.89
C ASP A 148 -12.97 -51.11 -2.73
N ALA A 149 -12.47 -51.41 -1.52
CA ALA A 149 -12.51 -50.45 -0.42
C ALA A 149 -11.61 -49.24 -0.65
N LEU A 150 -10.41 -49.43 -1.21
CA LEU A 150 -9.55 -48.29 -1.57
C LEU A 150 -10.19 -47.42 -2.65
N ALA A 151 -10.81 -48.02 -3.67
CA ALA A 151 -11.53 -47.28 -4.71
C ALA A 151 -12.67 -46.43 -4.11
N ARG A 152 -13.51 -47.02 -3.24
CA ARG A 152 -14.57 -46.27 -2.54
C ARG A 152 -14.03 -45.11 -1.70
N ARG A 153 -12.91 -45.31 -0.99
CA ARG A 153 -12.27 -44.24 -0.21
C ARG A 153 -11.76 -43.11 -1.12
N LEU A 154 -11.12 -43.46 -2.23
CA LEU A 154 -10.65 -42.49 -3.22
C LEU A 154 -11.80 -41.67 -3.83
N ASP A 155 -12.94 -42.30 -4.15
CA ASP A 155 -14.14 -41.60 -4.63
C ASP A 155 -14.65 -40.57 -3.62
N VAL A 156 -14.68 -40.92 -2.32
CA VAL A 156 -15.05 -40.00 -1.24
C VAL A 156 -14.06 -38.83 -1.15
N ILE A 157 -12.75 -39.09 -1.30
CA ILE A 157 -11.73 -38.04 -1.31
C ILE A 157 -11.92 -37.10 -2.50
N VAL A 158 -12.24 -37.64 -3.68
CA VAL A 158 -12.49 -36.84 -4.89
C VAL A 158 -13.69 -35.92 -4.68
N ALA A 159 -14.82 -36.47 -4.22
CA ALA A 159 -16.02 -35.70 -3.95
C ALA A 159 -15.80 -34.62 -2.88
N GLY A 160 -15.20 -34.99 -1.74
CA GLY A 160 -14.90 -34.03 -0.67
C GLY A 160 -13.86 -32.98 -1.09
N SER A 161 -12.93 -33.30 -2.00
CA SER A 161 -11.99 -32.33 -2.56
C SER A 161 -12.67 -31.31 -3.47
N ASP A 162 -13.73 -31.69 -4.18
CA ASP A 162 -14.53 -30.75 -4.97
C ASP A 162 -15.31 -29.78 -4.08
N GLU A 163 -15.94 -30.28 -3.02
CA GLU A 163 -16.62 -29.45 -2.03
C GLU A 163 -15.65 -28.48 -1.33
N ALA A 164 -14.50 -28.98 -0.88
CA ALA A 164 -13.46 -28.16 -0.26
C ALA A 164 -12.93 -27.08 -1.22
N ALA A 165 -12.74 -27.42 -2.51
CA ALA A 165 -12.32 -26.46 -3.52
C ALA A 165 -13.40 -25.40 -3.81
N ALA A 166 -14.68 -25.77 -3.78
CA ALA A 166 -15.80 -24.83 -3.93
C ALA A 166 -15.86 -23.86 -2.75
N HIS A 167 -15.82 -24.37 -1.51
CA HIS A 167 -15.80 -23.54 -0.30
C HIS A 167 -14.61 -22.59 -0.26
N ALA A 168 -13.39 -23.07 -0.54
CA ALA A 168 -12.21 -22.21 -0.57
C ALA A 168 -12.29 -21.12 -1.66
N LYS A 169 -12.93 -21.43 -2.80
CA LYS A 169 -13.16 -20.43 -3.86
C LYS A 169 -14.14 -19.36 -3.39
N GLU A 170 -15.24 -19.75 -2.75
CA GLU A 170 -16.24 -18.83 -2.22
C GLU A 170 -15.67 -17.92 -1.14
N GLU A 171 -14.95 -18.44 -0.15
CA GLU A 171 -14.27 -17.65 0.88
C GLU A 171 -13.27 -16.65 0.29
N LYS A 172 -12.50 -17.07 -0.72
CA LYS A 172 -11.57 -16.20 -1.44
C LYS A 172 -12.30 -15.13 -2.26
N GLU A 173 -13.47 -15.43 -2.77
CA GLU A 173 -14.29 -14.46 -3.50
C GLU A 173 -14.95 -13.45 -2.56
N GLN A 174 -15.49 -13.90 -1.44
CA GLN A 174 -16.05 -13.05 -0.40
C GLN A 174 -14.99 -12.11 0.21
N SER A 175 -13.80 -12.63 0.52
CA SER A 175 -12.69 -11.80 1.02
C SER A 175 -12.22 -10.78 -0.01
N ARG A 176 -12.09 -11.17 -1.29
CA ARG A 176 -11.79 -10.22 -2.39
C ARG A 176 -12.88 -9.16 -2.53
N ALA A 177 -14.15 -9.56 -2.46
CA ALA A 177 -15.29 -8.65 -2.56
C ALA A 177 -15.31 -7.67 -1.37
N ALA A 178 -15.07 -8.14 -0.15
CA ALA A 178 -14.98 -7.30 1.05
C ALA A 178 -13.81 -6.30 0.96
N SER A 179 -12.63 -6.75 0.55
CA SER A 179 -11.48 -5.87 0.32
C SER A 179 -11.77 -4.81 -0.74
N THR A 180 -12.43 -5.21 -1.85
CA THR A 180 -12.83 -4.29 -2.93
C THR A 180 -13.84 -3.26 -2.44
N ALA A 181 -14.90 -3.70 -1.77
CA ALA A 181 -15.93 -2.83 -1.20
C ALA A 181 -15.34 -1.84 -0.19
N ARG A 182 -14.35 -2.27 0.61
CA ARG A 182 -13.69 -1.36 1.55
C ARG A 182 -12.88 -0.28 0.83
N LYS A 183 -12.09 -0.62 -0.18
CA LYS A 183 -11.36 0.39 -0.97
C LYS A 183 -12.30 1.30 -1.76
N GLU A 184 -13.42 0.78 -2.23
CA GLU A 184 -14.43 1.60 -2.88
C GLU A 184 -15.06 2.61 -1.92
N ALA A 185 -15.41 2.20 -0.70
CA ALA A 185 -15.91 3.11 0.33
C ALA A 185 -14.88 4.22 0.65
N LEU A 186 -13.60 3.87 0.75
CA LEU A 186 -12.51 4.84 0.95
C LEU A 186 -12.36 5.81 -0.22
N ALA A 187 -12.52 5.33 -1.46
CA ALA A 187 -12.47 6.18 -2.65
C ALA A 187 -13.67 7.17 -2.68
N VAL A 188 -14.88 6.70 -2.37
CA VAL A 188 -16.08 7.54 -2.29
C VAL A 188 -15.94 8.60 -1.20
N GLU A 189 -15.45 8.23 -0.02
CA GLU A 189 -15.19 9.18 1.06
C GLU A 189 -14.17 10.25 0.65
N ALA A 190 -13.07 9.84 -0.01
CA ALA A 190 -12.09 10.79 -0.52
C ALA A 190 -12.67 11.73 -1.59
N GLU A 191 -13.52 11.23 -2.49
CA GLU A 191 -14.24 12.02 -3.48
C GLU A 191 -15.16 13.07 -2.84
N GLN A 192 -15.87 12.69 -1.78
CA GLN A 192 -16.69 13.62 -0.99
C GLN A 192 -15.82 14.69 -0.31
N ILE A 193 -14.75 14.28 0.36
CA ILE A 193 -13.81 15.22 0.98
C ILE A 193 -13.24 16.20 -0.06
N GLY A 194 -12.88 15.71 -1.24
CA GLY A 194 -12.27 16.51 -2.29
C GLY A 194 -13.22 17.48 -2.99
N SER A 195 -14.52 17.23 -2.95
CA SER A 195 -15.54 18.09 -3.57
C SER A 195 -16.17 19.08 -2.59
N GLU A 196 -16.49 18.63 -1.38
CA GLU A 196 -17.34 19.39 -0.45
C GLU A 196 -16.56 20.05 0.68
N SER A 197 -15.46 19.43 1.15
CA SER A 197 -14.86 19.86 2.41
C SER A 197 -14.15 21.22 2.31
N THR A 198 -14.45 22.08 3.28
CA THR A 198 -13.78 23.37 3.55
C THR A 198 -12.95 23.34 4.83
N GLN A 199 -13.02 22.24 5.59
CA GLN A 199 -12.23 22.02 6.80
C GLN A 199 -10.82 21.53 6.45
N TRP A 200 -10.00 22.42 5.90
CA TRP A 200 -8.75 22.10 5.21
C TRP A 200 -7.74 21.25 6.01
N LYS A 201 -7.70 21.40 7.33
CA LYS A 201 -6.79 20.62 8.19
C LYS A 201 -7.33 19.21 8.41
N THR A 202 -8.51 19.08 9.00
CA THR A 202 -9.17 17.81 9.31
C THR A 202 -9.36 16.95 8.07
N ALA A 203 -9.80 17.54 6.95
CA ALA A 203 -9.95 16.85 5.67
C ALA A 203 -8.61 16.33 5.12
N GLY A 204 -7.54 17.13 5.25
CA GLY A 204 -6.20 16.72 4.83
C GLY A 204 -5.65 15.57 5.67
N ASP A 205 -5.92 15.59 6.98
CA ASP A 205 -5.54 14.51 7.89
C ASP A 205 -6.33 13.23 7.58
N ARG A 206 -7.64 13.33 7.34
CA ARG A 206 -8.47 12.19 6.95
C ARG A 206 -8.04 11.55 5.63
N LEU A 207 -7.69 12.34 4.61
CA LEU A 207 -7.12 11.81 3.36
C LEU A 207 -5.81 11.05 3.59
N ARG A 208 -4.99 11.45 4.58
CA ARG A 208 -3.78 10.71 4.94
C ARG A 208 -4.11 9.37 5.60
N GLU A 209 -5.06 9.35 6.52
CA GLU A 209 -5.54 8.11 7.16
C GLU A 209 -6.12 7.12 6.15
N ILE A 210 -6.92 7.62 5.19
CA ILE A 210 -7.45 6.80 4.09
C ILE A 210 -6.32 6.11 3.33
N LEU A 211 -5.23 6.83 3.02
CA LEU A 211 -4.07 6.25 2.35
C LEU A 211 -3.38 5.16 3.18
N ASP A 212 -3.28 5.36 4.49
CA ASP A 212 -2.64 4.38 5.37
C ASP A 212 -3.49 3.13 5.50
N GLU A 213 -4.81 3.27 5.60
CA GLU A 213 -5.75 2.15 5.52
C GLU A 213 -5.70 1.45 4.15
N TRP A 214 -5.62 2.19 3.05
CA TRP A 214 -5.55 1.63 1.70
C TRP A 214 -4.39 0.61 1.54
N LYS A 215 -3.26 0.86 2.19
CA LYS A 215 -2.06 0.01 2.13
C LYS A 215 -2.21 -1.31 2.90
N THR A 216 -3.09 -1.35 3.90
CA THR A 216 -3.34 -2.56 4.71
C THR A 216 -4.26 -3.54 3.99
N ILE A 217 -5.14 -3.02 3.12
CA ILE A 217 -6.09 -3.84 2.37
C ILE A 217 -5.39 -4.53 1.19
N ARG A 218 -5.34 -5.87 1.25
CA ARG A 218 -4.72 -6.75 0.26
C ARG A 218 -5.74 -7.73 -0.33
N GLY A 219 -5.32 -8.49 -1.34
CA GLY A 219 -6.17 -9.49 -1.98
C GLY A 219 -7.25 -8.86 -2.85
N ILE A 220 -6.88 -7.94 -3.74
CA ILE A 220 -7.77 -7.35 -4.74
C ILE A 220 -7.13 -7.55 -6.11
N ASP A 221 -7.96 -7.64 -7.15
CA ASP A 221 -7.47 -7.62 -8.53
C ASP A 221 -6.74 -6.30 -8.83
N ARG A 222 -5.58 -6.40 -9.48
CA ARG A 222 -4.75 -5.24 -9.77
C ARG A 222 -5.46 -4.19 -10.61
N LYS A 223 -6.26 -4.58 -11.60
CA LYS A 223 -6.96 -3.65 -12.48
C LYS A 223 -8.04 -2.87 -11.72
N VAL A 224 -8.73 -3.55 -10.80
CA VAL A 224 -9.72 -2.91 -9.91
C VAL A 224 -9.03 -1.96 -8.94
N ASP A 225 -7.93 -2.39 -8.31
CA ASP A 225 -7.15 -1.54 -7.40
C ASP A 225 -6.59 -0.30 -8.10
N ASP A 226 -6.06 -0.44 -9.32
CA ASP A 226 -5.55 0.67 -10.13
C ASP A 226 -6.66 1.68 -10.48
N ALA A 227 -7.88 1.21 -10.76
CA ALA A 227 -9.02 2.07 -11.05
C ALA A 227 -9.50 2.85 -9.81
N LEU A 228 -9.61 2.16 -8.67
CA LEU A 228 -9.96 2.78 -7.39
C LEU A 228 -8.88 3.76 -6.93
N TRP A 229 -7.60 3.43 -7.14
CA TRP A 229 -6.48 4.30 -6.80
C TRP A 229 -6.51 5.60 -7.62
N LYS A 230 -6.82 5.53 -8.92
CA LYS A 230 -6.99 6.72 -9.76
C LYS A 230 -8.09 7.65 -9.25
N ARG A 231 -9.23 7.09 -8.82
CA ARG A 231 -10.33 7.84 -8.20
C ARG A 231 -9.88 8.58 -6.93
N TYR A 232 -9.28 7.84 -6.00
CA TYR A 232 -8.70 8.40 -4.77
C TYR A 232 -7.67 9.50 -5.05
N SER A 233 -6.72 9.24 -5.95
CA SER A 233 -5.65 10.20 -6.29
C SER A 233 -6.23 11.48 -6.90
N LYS A 234 -7.22 11.36 -7.79
CA LYS A 234 -7.90 12.51 -8.39
C LYS A 234 -8.63 13.34 -7.34
N ALA A 235 -9.32 12.69 -6.40
CA ALA A 235 -10.02 13.36 -5.31
C ALA A 235 -9.05 14.15 -4.41
N ARG A 236 -7.93 13.53 -4.03
CA ARG A 236 -6.86 14.19 -3.26
C ARG A 236 -6.23 15.36 -4.00
N GLU A 237 -6.03 15.25 -5.32
CA GLU A 237 -5.51 16.35 -6.14
C GLU A 237 -6.51 17.52 -6.19
N SER A 238 -7.80 17.23 -6.41
CA SER A 238 -8.88 18.23 -6.39
C SER A 238 -8.92 18.99 -5.06
N PHE A 239 -8.85 18.27 -3.93
CA PHE A 239 -8.78 18.85 -2.60
C PHE A 239 -7.60 19.81 -2.46
N ASN A 240 -6.39 19.37 -2.82
CA ASN A 240 -5.18 20.17 -2.68
C ASN A 240 -5.21 21.42 -3.58
N ARG A 241 -5.76 21.30 -4.78
CA ARG A 241 -5.95 22.41 -5.72
C ARG A 241 -6.91 23.45 -5.15
N ARG A 242 -8.08 23.04 -4.65
CA ARG A 242 -9.05 23.92 -3.98
C ARG A 242 -8.45 24.60 -2.76
N ARG A 243 -7.76 23.85 -1.90
CA ARG A 243 -7.10 24.38 -0.71
C ARG A 243 -6.07 25.45 -1.10
N GLY A 244 -5.23 25.15 -2.09
CA GLY A 244 -4.24 26.10 -2.61
C GLY A 244 -4.90 27.36 -3.15
N ALA A 245 -5.94 27.22 -3.96
CA ALA A 245 -6.69 28.35 -4.51
C ALA A 245 -7.32 29.24 -3.42
N HIS A 246 -7.93 28.62 -2.40
CA HIS A 246 -8.54 29.35 -1.29
C HIS A 246 -7.52 30.18 -0.50
N PHE A 247 -6.36 29.62 -0.16
CA PHE A 247 -5.33 30.36 0.56
C PHE A 247 -4.64 31.41 -0.32
N ALA A 248 -4.44 31.12 -1.61
CA ALA A 248 -3.94 32.11 -2.55
C ALA A 248 -4.89 33.32 -2.68
N GLU A 249 -6.21 33.08 -2.67
CA GLU A 249 -7.19 34.17 -2.70
C GLU A 249 -7.16 35.01 -1.43
N LEU A 250 -7.17 34.36 -0.25
CA LEU A 250 -7.02 35.07 1.03
C LEU A 250 -5.74 35.91 1.10
N ASP A 251 -4.65 35.42 0.53
CA ASP A 251 -3.38 36.15 0.51
C ASP A 251 -3.44 37.33 -0.47
N ARG A 252 -4.11 37.20 -1.62
CA ARG A 252 -4.38 38.33 -2.54
C ARG A 252 -5.25 39.40 -1.89
N ASP A 253 -6.33 39.01 -1.22
CA ASP A 253 -7.23 39.95 -0.54
C ASP A 253 -6.49 40.74 0.54
N ARG A 254 -5.66 40.06 1.33
CA ARG A 254 -4.81 40.70 2.35
C ARG A 254 -3.76 41.63 1.75
N ALA A 255 -3.16 41.25 0.63
CA ALA A 255 -2.18 42.08 -0.07
C ALA A 255 -2.83 43.32 -0.68
N SER A 256 -4.03 43.19 -1.26
CA SER A 256 -4.82 44.31 -1.78
C SER A 256 -5.22 45.26 -0.65
N ALA A 257 -5.75 44.73 0.47
CA ALA A 257 -6.07 45.52 1.66
C ALA A 257 -4.86 46.29 2.20
N ARG A 258 -3.68 45.66 2.18
CA ARG A 258 -2.43 46.30 2.57
C ARG A 258 -2.07 47.47 1.64
N SER A 259 -2.11 47.26 0.32
CA SER A 259 -1.81 48.31 -0.67
C SER A 259 -2.73 49.51 -0.53
N THR A 260 -4.05 49.28 -0.42
CA THR A 260 -5.02 50.37 -0.20
C THR A 260 -4.74 51.12 1.09
N LYS A 261 -4.38 50.43 2.17
CA LYS A 261 -4.01 51.06 3.45
C LYS A 261 -2.70 51.83 3.38
N GLU A 262 -1.72 51.36 2.61
CA GLU A 262 -0.48 52.10 2.33
C GLU A 262 -0.78 53.42 1.61
N GLU A 263 -1.62 53.40 0.56
CA GLU A 263 -2.04 54.62 -0.15
C GLU A 263 -2.83 55.60 0.73
N LEU A 264 -3.69 55.10 1.63
CA LEU A 264 -4.42 55.91 2.60
C LEU A 264 -3.48 56.59 3.61
N VAL A 265 -2.47 55.86 4.10
CA VAL A 265 -1.45 56.39 5.00
C VAL A 265 -0.64 57.49 4.31
N GLU A 266 -0.21 57.28 3.06
CA GLU A 266 0.52 58.31 2.31
C GLU A 266 -0.30 59.57 2.06
N ARG A 267 -1.61 59.42 1.77
CA ARG A 267 -2.54 60.57 1.67
C ARG A 267 -2.66 61.29 3.01
N ALA A 268 -2.85 60.56 4.11
CA ALA A 268 -2.92 61.13 5.45
C ALA A 268 -1.63 61.88 5.83
N GLU A 269 -0.46 61.30 5.54
CA GLU A 269 0.85 61.90 5.81
C GLU A 269 1.03 63.22 5.03
N LYS A 270 0.60 63.28 3.76
CA LYS A 270 0.64 64.52 2.96
C LYS A 270 -0.28 65.61 3.51
N LEU A 271 -1.42 65.24 4.09
CA LEU A 271 -2.38 66.18 4.69
C LEU A 271 -1.98 66.65 6.09
N SER A 272 -1.03 65.97 6.75
CA SER A 272 -0.69 66.19 8.16
C SER A 272 -0.23 67.62 8.48
N THR A 273 0.35 68.33 7.50
CA THR A 273 0.87 69.71 7.65
C THR A 273 -0.01 70.77 6.99
N SER A 274 -1.20 70.42 6.48
CA SER A 274 -2.13 71.36 5.86
C SER A 274 -2.68 72.35 6.89
N THR A 275 -2.79 73.62 6.50
CA THR A 275 -3.42 74.69 7.29
C THR A 275 -4.87 74.95 6.87
N GLU A 276 -5.40 74.25 5.86
CA GLU A 276 -6.79 74.33 5.41
C GLU A 276 -7.71 73.52 6.33
N TRP A 277 -7.89 74.02 7.56
CA TRP A 277 -8.43 73.25 8.69
C TRP A 277 -9.77 72.56 8.43
N GLY A 278 -10.70 73.25 7.77
CA GLY A 278 -12.05 72.74 7.52
C GLY A 278 -12.07 71.61 6.49
N GLN A 279 -11.44 71.84 5.34
CA GLN A 279 -11.37 70.88 4.24
C GLN A 279 -10.58 69.63 4.65
N THR A 280 -9.38 69.81 5.20
CA THR A 280 -8.51 68.69 5.58
C THR A 280 -9.12 67.83 6.69
N ALA A 281 -9.87 68.41 7.64
CA ALA A 281 -10.60 67.62 8.64
C ALA A 281 -11.73 66.76 8.03
N GLY A 282 -12.35 67.22 6.94
CA GLY A 282 -13.28 66.44 6.13
C GLY A 282 -12.58 65.25 5.46
N GLU A 283 -11.46 65.52 4.78
CA GLU A 283 -10.66 64.50 4.09
C GLU A 283 -10.14 63.41 5.05
N PHE A 284 -9.68 63.76 6.26
CA PHE A 284 -9.30 62.76 7.27
C PHE A 284 -10.45 61.86 7.70
N ARG A 285 -11.70 62.36 7.70
CA ARG A 285 -12.89 61.56 8.00
C ARG A 285 -13.17 60.57 6.87
N ASP A 286 -13.02 61.01 5.62
CA ASP A 286 -13.21 60.18 4.44
C ASP A 286 -12.13 59.10 4.35
N LEU A 287 -10.86 59.45 4.59
CA LEU A 287 -9.76 58.49 4.67
C LEU A 287 -9.98 57.44 5.75
N LEU A 288 -10.56 57.80 6.90
CA LEU A 288 -10.90 56.83 7.94
C LEU A 288 -12.07 55.91 7.53
N SER A 289 -13.01 56.42 6.73
CA SER A 289 -14.08 55.62 6.15
C SER A 289 -13.52 54.60 5.14
N GLU A 290 -12.67 55.07 4.22
CA GLU A 290 -11.95 54.23 3.26
C GLU A 290 -11.07 53.18 3.97
N TRP A 291 -10.38 53.56 5.06
CA TRP A 291 -9.58 52.64 5.87
C TRP A 291 -10.39 51.48 6.43
N LYS A 292 -11.59 51.78 6.95
CA LYS A 292 -12.50 50.75 7.49
C LYS A 292 -13.06 49.87 6.37
N ALA A 293 -13.24 50.42 5.17
CA ALA A 293 -13.73 49.69 4.00
C ALA A 293 -12.66 48.81 3.33
N ALA A 294 -11.38 49.16 3.44
CA ALA A 294 -10.25 48.49 2.78
C ALA A 294 -9.97 47.04 3.24
N GLY A 295 -10.70 46.51 4.24
CA GLY A 295 -10.49 45.15 4.74
C GLY A 295 -9.32 45.03 5.73
N ARG A 296 -8.74 43.82 5.86
CA ARG A 296 -7.64 43.54 6.80
C ARG A 296 -6.38 43.08 6.07
N ALA A 297 -5.28 43.79 6.31
CA ALA A 297 -3.95 43.35 5.93
C ALA A 297 -3.44 42.27 6.90
N PRO A 298 -2.28 41.63 6.62
CA PRO A 298 -1.58 40.82 7.61
C PRO A 298 -1.38 41.62 8.91
N ARG A 299 -1.65 40.98 10.07
CA ARG A 299 -1.77 41.66 11.37
C ARG A 299 -0.67 42.68 11.65
N GLU A 300 0.59 42.29 11.46
CA GLU A 300 1.73 43.17 11.72
C GLU A 300 1.79 44.38 10.77
N ALA A 301 1.46 44.19 9.49
CA ALA A 301 1.38 45.29 8.53
C ALA A 301 0.22 46.23 8.86
N ASP A 302 -0.95 45.68 9.21
CA ASP A 302 -2.14 46.44 9.60
C ASP A 302 -1.85 47.33 10.82
N ASP A 303 -1.22 46.77 11.85
CA ASP A 303 -0.85 47.48 13.09
C ASP A 303 0.13 48.62 12.82
N ASN A 304 1.13 48.40 11.96
CA ASN A 304 2.12 49.41 11.61
C ASN A 304 1.53 50.55 10.76
N LEU A 305 0.71 50.21 9.76
CA LEU A 305 0.03 51.19 8.93
C LEU A 305 -0.96 52.03 9.75
N TRP A 306 -1.67 51.40 10.71
CA TRP A 306 -2.59 52.12 11.58
C TRP A 306 -1.86 53.14 12.47
N LYS A 307 -0.71 52.76 13.04
CA LYS A 307 0.12 53.68 13.83
C LYS A 307 0.56 54.89 13.01
N ARG A 308 0.98 54.68 11.75
CA ARG A 308 1.37 55.77 10.84
C ARG A 308 0.19 56.69 10.51
N PHE A 309 -0.95 56.11 10.15
CA PHE A 309 -2.19 56.86 9.88
C PHE A 309 -2.59 57.73 11.07
N LYS A 310 -2.60 57.14 12.27
CA LYS A 310 -2.89 57.84 13.53
C LYS A 310 -1.88 58.93 13.84
N GLY A 311 -0.59 58.67 13.66
CA GLY A 311 0.45 59.69 13.82
C GLY A 311 0.23 60.90 12.91
N ALA A 312 -0.06 60.68 11.63
CA ALA A 312 -0.37 61.77 10.69
C ALA A 312 -1.62 62.58 11.09
N GLN A 313 -2.66 61.88 11.54
CA GLN A 313 -3.87 62.51 12.07
C GLN A 313 -3.58 63.35 13.31
N ASP A 314 -2.83 62.80 14.27
CA ASP A 314 -2.55 63.45 15.54
C ASP A 314 -1.71 64.73 15.33
N VAL A 315 -0.76 64.74 14.37
CA VAL A 315 0.00 65.95 13.98
C VAL A 315 -0.93 67.06 13.49
N PHE A 316 -1.85 66.77 12.56
CA PHE A 316 -2.77 67.76 12.01
C PHE A 316 -3.71 68.34 13.07
N PHE A 317 -4.34 67.48 13.88
CA PHE A 317 -5.29 67.95 14.89
C PHE A 317 -4.60 68.68 16.05
N ALA A 318 -3.36 68.34 16.40
CA ALA A 318 -2.57 69.12 17.34
C ALA A 318 -2.28 70.53 16.81
N ALA A 319 -1.85 70.66 15.55
CA ALA A 319 -1.59 71.96 14.93
C ALA A 319 -2.86 72.83 14.82
N ARG A 320 -3.98 72.23 14.40
CA ARG A 320 -5.29 72.90 14.34
C ARG A 320 -5.74 73.43 15.70
N ASN A 321 -5.60 72.61 16.74
CA ASN A 321 -6.00 72.99 18.09
C ASN A 321 -5.13 74.12 18.64
N ALA A 322 -3.82 74.10 18.38
CA ALA A 322 -2.92 75.19 18.75
C ALA A 322 -3.32 76.51 18.06
N ALA A 323 -3.55 76.48 16.74
CA ALA A 323 -3.98 77.67 15.97
C ALA A 323 -5.38 78.18 16.37
N ALA A 324 -6.27 77.31 16.87
CA ALA A 324 -7.54 77.74 17.46
C ALA A 324 -7.32 78.45 18.80
N SER A 325 -6.52 77.86 19.69
CA SER A 325 -6.20 78.43 21.00
C SER A 325 -5.50 79.80 20.91
N GLU A 326 -4.61 79.99 19.93
CA GLU A 326 -3.95 81.27 19.70
C GLU A 326 -4.96 82.36 19.30
N ARG A 327 -5.86 82.05 18.36
CA ARG A 327 -6.90 82.99 17.94
C ARG A 327 -7.86 83.33 19.08
N ASP A 328 -8.28 82.33 19.87
CA ASP A 328 -9.15 82.57 21.02
C ASP A 328 -8.49 83.48 22.07
N ALA A 329 -7.18 83.29 22.33
CA ALA A 329 -6.41 84.15 23.22
C ALA A 329 -6.24 85.59 22.68
N GLU A 330 -6.06 85.76 21.36
CA GLU A 330 -6.04 87.08 20.72
C GLU A 330 -7.40 87.79 20.84
N PHE A 331 -8.52 87.06 20.72
CA PHE A 331 -9.85 87.64 20.92
C PHE A 331 -10.09 88.04 22.38
N GLU A 332 -9.64 87.25 23.35
CA GLU A 332 -9.73 87.59 24.78
C GLU A 332 -8.87 88.78 25.19
N GLN A 333 -7.70 88.98 24.58
CA GLN A 333 -6.84 90.14 24.85
C GLN A 333 -7.36 91.44 24.24
N ASN A 334 -8.19 91.36 23.20
CA ASN A 334 -8.77 92.51 22.50
C ASN A 334 -10.20 92.86 22.95
N ALA A 335 -10.80 92.05 23.83
CA ALA A 335 -12.14 92.25 24.41
C ALA A 335 -12.07 92.97 25.76
#